data_AF-A0A2J6WY47-F1
#
_entry.id   AF-A0A2J6WY47-F1
#
_cell.length_a   1.000
_cell.length_b   1.000
_cell.length_c   1.000
_cell.angle_alpha   90.00
_cell.angle_beta   90.00
_cell.angle_gamma   90.00
#
_symmetry.space_group_name_H-M   'P 1'
#
loop_
_entity.id
_entity.type
_entity.pdbx_description
1 polymer ?
#
loop_
_entity_poly.entity_id
_entity_poly.type
_entity_poly.pdbx_seq_one_letter_code
_entity_poly.pdbx_strand_id
1 'polypeptide(L)'
;AFSEKELTEEFYKEIQNWYAWALKHAKFPSGMPEENLLRLLTRMIFVWFLKEMKLIPEEIFDEKKLQEIVKDFGNSDNYYNAILQNLFFATLNRPIEERQFATQGSFLENRKHFGVKNLYRYEDKLKITKEEFIKLFEETPFVNGGLFECLDKDNLYIDGFSRNEEKRAKLPDFLFFSEEREEDLSHFYGDKKKSKEKVKGLINILKEYNFTADESSPIDIEVSLDPELLGHIFESLLATISPDTGETVRKITGSYYTPKEIVDFMVEESVLEYLKTNTNITEDKLRQIVSYQEEVELSDQEKEEIVRAIDQIKIIDPAVGSGAFPMGILHKLVYILSKIDKDNKIWKKLQTEKAEEEVKIILQEEKKEVREELFKELNESFDESLNYPDYARKLYLIQNSIYGVDIQPIAIQITKLRFFLSLIIDQKV
;
A
#
# COMPACT_ATOMS: atom_id res chain seq x y z
N ALA A 1 -5.66 24.05 6.95
CA ALA A 1 -5.65 23.88 8.42
C ALA A 1 -7.04 23.59 9.02
N PHE A 2 -7.94 24.56 9.30
CA PHE A 2 -9.22 24.26 10.01
C PHE A 2 -10.22 23.42 9.17
N SER A 3 -10.30 23.63 7.85
CA SER A 3 -11.17 22.84 6.94
C SER A 3 -10.63 21.45 6.59
N GLU A 4 -9.32 21.26 6.72
CA GLU A 4 -8.59 20.05 6.32
C GLU A 4 -8.76 18.93 7.35
N LYS A 5 -8.60 19.27 8.62
CA LYS A 5 -8.86 18.34 9.72
C LYS A 5 -10.31 17.89 9.74
N GLU A 6 -11.24 18.79 9.43
CA GLU A 6 -12.67 18.47 9.37
C GLU A 6 -12.98 17.47 8.24
N LEU A 7 -12.41 17.64 7.04
CA LEU A 7 -12.63 16.71 5.92
C LEU A 7 -12.03 15.32 6.19
N THR A 8 -10.82 15.29 6.76
CA THR A 8 -10.15 14.03 7.13
C THR A 8 -10.90 13.30 8.25
N GLU A 9 -11.39 14.04 9.26
CA GLU A 9 -12.23 13.48 10.33
C GLU A 9 -13.58 12.98 9.79
N GLU A 10 -14.18 13.70 8.84
CA GLU A 10 -15.41 13.28 8.15
C GLU A 10 -15.19 11.99 7.38
N PHE A 11 -14.13 11.90 6.56
CA PHE A 11 -13.76 10.69 5.86
C PHE A 11 -13.61 9.50 6.81
N TYR A 12 -12.87 9.67 7.92
CA TYR A 12 -12.70 8.62 8.92
C TYR A 12 -14.04 8.17 9.49
N LYS A 13 -14.92 9.12 9.81
CA LYS A 13 -16.24 8.81 10.34
C LYS A 13 -17.08 8.03 9.32
N GLU A 14 -17.06 8.43 8.05
CA GLU A 14 -17.79 7.72 6.99
C GLU A 14 -17.27 6.30 6.78
N ILE A 15 -15.95 6.11 6.79
CA ILE A 15 -15.32 4.78 6.70
C ILE A 15 -15.65 3.92 7.93
N GLN A 16 -15.66 4.47 9.13
CA GLN A 16 -16.07 3.76 10.34
C GLN A 16 -17.55 3.36 10.29
N ASN A 17 -18.42 4.29 9.88
CA ASN A 17 -19.85 4.03 9.72
C ASN A 17 -20.08 2.92 8.68
N TRP A 18 -19.38 2.99 7.54
CA TRP A 18 -19.40 1.96 6.51
C TRP A 18 -18.94 0.61 7.05
N TYR A 19 -17.82 0.57 7.78
CA TYR A 19 -17.28 -0.66 8.35
C TYR A 19 -18.28 -1.31 9.33
N ALA A 20 -18.85 -0.52 10.25
CA ALA A 20 -19.86 -0.97 11.20
C ALA A 20 -21.13 -1.50 10.52
N TRP A 21 -21.53 -0.85 9.43
CA TRP A 21 -22.66 -1.29 8.62
C TRP A 21 -22.36 -2.59 7.86
N ALA A 22 -21.21 -2.65 7.20
CA ALA A 22 -20.77 -3.81 6.44
C ALA A 22 -20.58 -5.05 7.34
N LEU A 23 -20.17 -4.91 8.61
CA LEU A 23 -20.13 -6.02 9.57
C LEU A 23 -21.46 -6.75 9.74
N LYS A 24 -22.60 -6.06 9.58
CA LYS A 24 -23.93 -6.68 9.68
C LYS A 24 -24.31 -7.52 8.47
N HIS A 25 -23.68 -7.26 7.33
CA HIS A 25 -24.14 -7.77 6.02
C HIS A 25 -23.10 -8.65 5.31
N ALA A 26 -21.81 -8.38 5.49
CA ALA A 26 -20.72 -9.15 4.92
C ALA A 26 -20.63 -10.52 5.59
N LYS A 27 -20.52 -11.58 4.78
CA LYS A 27 -20.34 -12.95 5.27
C LYS A 27 -19.06 -13.53 4.70
N PHE A 28 -18.11 -13.83 5.59
CA PHE A 28 -16.90 -14.57 5.25
C PHE A 28 -17.06 -16.05 5.65
N PRO A 29 -16.45 -17.00 4.92
CA PRO A 29 -16.61 -18.42 5.22
C PRO A 29 -15.79 -18.87 6.45
N SER A 30 -14.75 -18.14 6.84
CA SER A 30 -13.88 -18.43 7.97
C SER A 30 -13.17 -17.16 8.45
N GLY A 31 -12.52 -17.24 9.61
CA GLY A 31 -11.82 -16.10 10.23
C GLY A 31 -12.77 -15.17 11.00
N MET A 32 -12.21 -14.14 11.63
CA MET A 32 -12.98 -13.12 12.33
C MET A 32 -13.55 -12.12 11.30
N PRO A 33 -14.88 -11.88 11.27
CA PRO A 33 -15.48 -10.93 10.33
C PRO A 33 -14.83 -9.54 10.37
N GLU A 34 -14.45 -9.08 11.55
CA GLU A 34 -13.77 -7.81 11.80
C GLU A 34 -12.43 -7.73 11.06
N GLU A 35 -11.55 -8.71 11.28
CA GLU A 35 -10.24 -8.76 10.64
C GLU A 35 -10.36 -8.89 9.11
N ASN A 36 -11.34 -9.67 8.63
CA ASN A 36 -11.57 -9.88 7.22
C ASN A 36 -12.05 -8.61 6.52
N LEU A 37 -12.99 -7.91 7.14
CA LEU A 37 -13.53 -6.68 6.60
C LEU A 37 -12.50 -5.55 6.66
N LEU A 38 -11.68 -5.51 7.71
CA LEU A 38 -10.60 -4.55 7.85
C LEU A 38 -9.54 -4.75 6.76
N ARG A 39 -9.16 -6.00 6.49
CA ARG A 39 -8.26 -6.34 5.37
C ARG A 39 -8.86 -5.97 4.01
N LEU A 40 -10.16 -6.20 3.81
CA LEU A 40 -10.85 -5.76 2.60
C LEU A 40 -10.78 -4.24 2.44
N LEU A 41 -11.07 -3.49 3.50
CA LEU A 41 -11.02 -2.04 3.49
C LEU A 41 -9.61 -1.54 3.14
N THR A 42 -8.56 -2.11 3.72
CA THR A 42 -7.17 -1.77 3.38
C THR A 42 -6.86 -2.04 1.90
N ARG A 43 -7.31 -3.18 1.35
CA ARG A 43 -7.17 -3.50 -0.08
C ARG A 43 -7.90 -2.50 -0.96
N MET A 44 -9.11 -2.10 -0.58
CA MET A 44 -9.93 -1.17 -1.34
C MET A 44 -9.31 0.23 -1.39
N ILE A 45 -8.84 0.74 -0.26
CA ILE A 45 -8.20 2.07 -0.22
C ILE A 45 -6.90 2.05 -1.04
N PHE A 46 -6.11 0.98 -0.98
CA PHE A 46 -4.94 0.86 -1.84
C PHE A 46 -5.28 0.81 -3.32
N VAL A 47 -6.28 0.01 -3.68
CA VAL A 47 -6.77 -0.06 -5.06
C VAL A 47 -7.25 1.32 -5.53
N TRP A 48 -7.80 2.13 -4.63
CA TRP A 48 -8.18 3.51 -4.92
C TRP A 48 -6.97 4.41 -5.22
N PHE A 49 -5.89 4.32 -4.43
CA PHE A 49 -4.64 5.01 -4.76
C PHE A 49 -4.10 4.60 -6.13
N LEU A 50 -4.07 3.30 -6.43
CA LEU A 50 -3.65 2.82 -7.75
C LEU A 50 -4.58 3.29 -8.88
N LYS A 51 -5.88 3.43 -8.61
CA LYS A 51 -6.85 4.01 -9.55
C LYS A 51 -6.53 5.48 -9.83
N GLU A 52 -6.20 6.29 -8.81
CA GLU A 52 -5.82 7.70 -9.03
C GLU A 52 -4.51 7.83 -9.81
N MET A 53 -3.63 6.83 -9.70
CA MET A 53 -2.43 6.69 -10.52
C MET A 53 -2.70 6.13 -11.93
N LYS A 54 -3.97 5.89 -12.30
CA LYS A 54 -4.41 5.30 -13.58
C LYS A 54 -3.89 3.89 -13.85
N LEU A 55 -3.50 3.17 -12.79
CA LEU A 55 -3.03 1.79 -12.86
C LEU A 55 -4.17 0.77 -12.73
N ILE A 56 -5.37 1.23 -12.38
CA ILE A 56 -6.58 0.41 -12.28
C ILE A 56 -7.65 1.02 -13.21
N PRO A 57 -8.32 0.20 -14.05
CA PRO A 57 -9.37 0.68 -14.95
C PRO A 57 -10.50 1.38 -14.18
N GLU A 58 -10.93 2.56 -14.62
CA GLU A 58 -12.01 3.30 -13.96
C GLU A 58 -13.38 2.60 -14.13
N GLU A 59 -13.52 1.80 -15.19
CA GLU A 59 -14.75 1.09 -15.55
C GLU A 59 -15.23 0.15 -14.44
N ILE A 60 -14.32 -0.35 -13.59
CA ILE A 60 -14.68 -1.24 -12.49
C ILE A 60 -15.26 -0.50 -11.28
N PHE A 61 -15.29 0.83 -11.30
CA PHE A 61 -15.90 1.67 -10.27
C PHE A 61 -17.10 2.48 -10.79
N ASP A 62 -17.45 2.36 -12.07
CA ASP A 62 -18.61 3.00 -12.67
C ASP A 62 -19.80 2.04 -12.74
N GLU A 63 -20.93 2.43 -12.16
CA GLU A 63 -22.11 1.57 -12.09
C GLU A 63 -22.68 1.21 -13.46
N LYS A 64 -22.63 2.12 -14.44
CA LYS A 64 -23.17 1.87 -15.79
C LYS A 64 -22.28 0.86 -16.51
N LYS A 65 -20.96 0.99 -16.40
CA LYS A 65 -20.01 0.03 -16.95
C LYS A 65 -20.11 -1.33 -16.27
N LEU A 66 -20.26 -1.37 -14.95
CA LEU A 66 -20.44 -2.62 -14.21
C LEU A 66 -21.74 -3.33 -14.59
N GLN A 67 -22.82 -2.60 -14.90
CA GLN A 67 -24.03 -3.21 -15.45
C GLN A 67 -23.79 -3.89 -16.81
N GLU A 68 -22.83 -3.43 -17.61
CA GLU A 68 -22.43 -4.06 -18.88
C GLU A 68 -21.50 -5.26 -18.66
N ILE A 69 -20.68 -5.25 -17.60
CA ILE A 69 -19.63 -6.25 -17.33
C ILE A 69 -20.11 -7.40 -16.44
N VAL A 70 -20.93 -7.12 -15.42
CA VAL A 70 -21.26 -8.05 -14.32
C VAL A 70 -22.73 -8.48 -14.40
N LYS A 71 -23.00 -9.79 -14.25
CA LYS A 71 -24.38 -10.31 -14.16
C LYS A 71 -25.01 -9.94 -12.82
N ASP A 72 -26.30 -9.62 -12.85
CA ASP A 72 -27.10 -9.31 -11.65
C ASP A 72 -26.48 -8.23 -10.73
N PHE A 73 -25.71 -7.30 -11.32
CA PHE A 73 -25.10 -6.18 -10.59
C PHE A 73 -26.14 -5.36 -9.83
N GLY A 74 -25.82 -5.00 -8.59
CA GLY A 74 -26.66 -4.24 -7.67
C GLY A 74 -27.64 -5.11 -6.86
N ASN A 75 -27.88 -6.36 -7.27
CA ASN A 75 -28.80 -7.29 -6.62
C ASN A 75 -28.14 -8.60 -6.17
N SER A 76 -26.81 -8.68 -6.25
CA SER A 76 -26.04 -9.90 -5.95
C SER A 76 -24.78 -9.59 -5.13
N ASP A 77 -23.88 -10.57 -5.01
CA ASP A 77 -22.51 -10.43 -4.49
C ASP A 77 -21.47 -10.52 -5.63
N ASN A 78 -21.93 -10.34 -6.87
CA ASN A 78 -21.12 -10.60 -8.06
C ASN A 78 -20.05 -9.54 -8.28
N TYR A 79 -20.25 -8.29 -7.86
CA TYR A 79 -19.20 -7.28 -7.94
C TYR A 79 -17.98 -7.71 -7.13
N TYR A 80 -18.19 -8.08 -5.86
CA TYR A 80 -17.09 -8.50 -5.01
C TYR A 80 -16.41 -9.77 -5.53
N ASN A 81 -17.19 -10.79 -5.91
CA ASN A 81 -16.60 -12.05 -6.38
C ASN A 81 -15.92 -11.92 -7.75
N ALA A 82 -16.61 -11.38 -8.75
CA ALA A 82 -16.16 -11.41 -10.14
C ALA A 82 -15.15 -10.29 -10.46
N ILE A 83 -15.24 -9.14 -9.77
CA ILE A 83 -14.33 -8.01 -9.99
C ILE A 83 -13.26 -7.97 -8.90
N LEU A 84 -13.64 -7.69 -7.65
CA LEU A 84 -12.66 -7.36 -6.61
C LEU A 84 -11.77 -8.54 -6.21
N GLN A 85 -12.31 -9.75 -6.02
CA GLN A 85 -11.47 -10.92 -5.70
C GLN A 85 -10.51 -11.26 -6.85
N ASN A 86 -10.95 -11.12 -8.11
CA ASN A 86 -10.09 -11.35 -9.27
C ASN A 86 -9.00 -10.26 -9.38
N LEU A 87 -9.35 -9.00 -9.15
CA LEU A 87 -8.38 -7.90 -9.08
C LEU A 87 -7.32 -8.16 -8.01
N PHE A 88 -7.74 -8.51 -6.80
CA PHE A 88 -6.83 -8.77 -5.69
C PHE A 88 -5.94 -9.98 -5.99
N PHE A 89 -6.54 -11.15 -6.18
CA PHE A 89 -5.80 -12.40 -6.08
C PHE A 89 -5.23 -12.86 -7.42
N ALA A 90 -5.83 -12.46 -8.55
CA ALA A 90 -5.46 -12.95 -9.87
C ALA A 90 -4.87 -11.87 -10.80
N THR A 91 -5.09 -10.58 -10.52
CA THR A 91 -4.45 -9.47 -11.25
C THR A 91 -3.23 -8.94 -10.51
N LEU A 92 -3.42 -8.37 -9.32
CA LEU A 92 -2.35 -7.71 -8.54
C LEU A 92 -1.35 -8.71 -7.95
N ASN A 93 -1.72 -9.98 -7.88
CA ASN A 93 -0.86 -11.07 -7.39
C ASN A 93 -0.44 -12.06 -8.50
N ARG A 94 -0.39 -11.60 -9.76
CA ARG A 94 0.16 -12.37 -10.87
C ARG A 94 0.82 -11.50 -11.96
N PRO A 95 1.98 -11.90 -12.50
CA PRO A 95 2.59 -11.24 -13.66
C PRO A 95 1.62 -11.14 -14.85
N ILE A 96 1.65 -10.03 -15.58
CA ILE A 96 0.73 -9.70 -16.68
C ILE A 96 0.66 -10.83 -17.71
N GLU A 97 1.82 -11.32 -18.14
CA GLU A 97 1.99 -12.35 -19.17
C GLU A 97 1.43 -13.71 -18.77
N GLU A 98 1.28 -13.97 -17.47
CA GLU A 98 0.78 -15.24 -16.95
C GLU A 98 -0.71 -15.23 -16.62
N ARG A 99 -1.37 -14.06 -16.72
CA ARG A 99 -2.77 -13.89 -16.35
C ARG A 99 -3.67 -14.74 -17.23
N GLN A 100 -4.44 -15.60 -16.61
CA GLN A 100 -5.37 -16.48 -17.30
C GLN A 100 -6.52 -16.92 -16.39
N PHE A 101 -7.61 -17.37 -17.02
CA PHE A 101 -8.71 -17.99 -16.31
C PHE A 101 -8.39 -19.40 -15.88
N ALA A 102 -8.84 -19.75 -14.68
CA ALA A 102 -8.78 -21.10 -14.20
C ALA A 102 -9.72 -21.98 -15.06
N THR A 103 -9.20 -23.07 -15.62
CA THR A 103 -9.99 -24.01 -16.45
C THR A 103 -11.26 -24.50 -15.74
N GLN A 104 -12.39 -24.45 -16.44
CA GLN A 104 -13.68 -25.00 -16.01
C GLN A 104 -13.78 -26.43 -16.54
N GLY A 105 -14.04 -27.43 -15.68
CA GLY A 105 -14.08 -28.84 -16.07
C GLY A 105 -14.35 -29.81 -14.92
N SER A 106 -14.24 -31.11 -15.19
CA SER A 106 -14.32 -32.21 -14.22
C SER A 106 -13.21 -32.15 -13.16
N PHE A 107 -13.35 -32.88 -12.04
CA PHE A 107 -12.32 -32.94 -10.98
C PHE A 107 -10.94 -33.34 -11.52
N LEU A 108 -10.89 -34.21 -12.53
CA LEU A 108 -9.65 -34.64 -13.20
C LEU A 108 -9.00 -33.52 -14.03
N GLU A 109 -9.79 -32.69 -14.71
CA GLU A 109 -9.31 -31.54 -15.50
C GLU A 109 -8.89 -30.37 -14.59
N ASN A 110 -9.55 -30.22 -13.44
CA ASN A 110 -9.24 -29.20 -12.44
C ASN A 110 -8.05 -29.54 -11.55
N ARG A 111 -7.55 -30.78 -11.57
CA ARG A 111 -6.49 -31.24 -10.67
C ARG A 111 -5.19 -30.44 -10.80
N LYS A 112 -4.93 -29.88 -12.00
CA LYS A 112 -3.78 -29.00 -12.25
C LYS A 112 -3.92 -27.60 -11.65
N HIS A 113 -5.15 -27.13 -11.43
CA HIS A 113 -5.45 -25.79 -10.88
C HIS A 113 -6.09 -25.84 -9.48
N PHE A 114 -6.20 -27.03 -8.90
CA PHE A 114 -6.74 -27.22 -7.56
C PHE A 114 -5.77 -26.62 -6.54
N GLY A 115 -6.24 -25.65 -5.75
CA GLY A 115 -5.40 -24.90 -4.81
C GLY A 115 -4.66 -23.70 -5.41
N VAL A 116 -4.73 -23.47 -6.72
CA VAL A 116 -4.15 -22.27 -7.37
C VAL A 116 -5.08 -21.08 -7.14
N LYS A 117 -4.62 -20.12 -6.32
CA LYS A 117 -5.41 -18.98 -5.83
C LYS A 117 -5.13 -17.67 -6.57
N ASN A 118 -4.35 -17.73 -7.64
CA ASN A 118 -3.99 -16.58 -8.46
C ASN A 118 -4.37 -16.76 -9.94
N LEU A 119 -5.55 -17.31 -10.18
CA LEU A 119 -6.12 -17.44 -11.52
C LEU A 119 -7.51 -16.82 -11.53
N TYR A 120 -7.90 -16.22 -12.66
CA TYR A 120 -9.23 -15.63 -12.76
C TYR A 120 -10.34 -16.68 -12.62
N ARG A 121 -11.43 -16.28 -11.97
CA ARG A 121 -12.59 -17.13 -11.66
C ARG A 121 -13.89 -16.42 -11.98
N TYR A 122 -14.98 -17.17 -11.85
CA TYR A 122 -16.36 -16.66 -11.95
C TYR A 122 -16.73 -16.08 -13.31
N GLU A 123 -16.23 -16.69 -14.39
CA GLU A 123 -16.69 -16.42 -15.75
C GLU A 123 -18.22 -16.48 -15.87
N ASP A 124 -18.86 -17.40 -15.14
CA ASP A 124 -20.31 -17.55 -15.09
C ASP A 124 -21.03 -16.31 -14.53
N LYS A 125 -20.33 -15.44 -13.78
CA LYS A 125 -20.83 -14.16 -13.23
C LYS A 125 -20.53 -12.95 -14.14
N LEU A 126 -19.79 -13.13 -15.23
CA LEU A 126 -19.45 -12.07 -16.19
C LEU A 126 -20.39 -12.07 -17.41
N LYS A 127 -20.64 -10.89 -17.96
CA LYS A 127 -21.35 -10.66 -19.24
C LYS A 127 -20.40 -10.58 -20.43
N ILE A 128 -19.15 -10.17 -20.19
CA ILE A 128 -18.08 -10.10 -21.19
C ILE A 128 -17.32 -11.43 -21.29
N THR A 129 -16.58 -11.59 -22.38
CA THR A 129 -15.71 -12.76 -22.62
C THR A 129 -14.47 -12.75 -21.71
N LYS A 130 -13.76 -13.89 -21.64
CA LYS A 130 -12.50 -13.99 -20.88
C LYS A 130 -11.45 -13.04 -21.42
N GLU A 131 -11.38 -12.96 -22.73
CA GLU A 131 -10.41 -12.17 -23.46
C GLU A 131 -10.64 -10.69 -23.19
N GLU A 132 -11.90 -10.22 -23.22
CA GLU A 132 -12.27 -8.86 -22.82
C GLU A 132 -11.96 -8.58 -21.36
N PHE A 133 -12.20 -9.55 -20.45
CA PHE A 133 -11.90 -9.37 -19.03
C PHE A 133 -10.40 -9.31 -18.74
N ILE A 134 -9.58 -10.15 -19.38
CA ILE A 134 -8.11 -10.08 -19.27
C ILE A 134 -7.63 -8.73 -19.80
N LYS A 135 -8.17 -8.30 -20.94
CA LYS A 135 -7.83 -7.02 -21.55
C LYS A 135 -8.15 -5.83 -20.66
N LEU A 136 -9.27 -5.87 -19.93
CA LEU A 136 -9.66 -4.83 -18.98
C LEU A 136 -8.55 -4.52 -17.93
N PHE A 137 -7.73 -5.50 -17.58
CA PHE A 137 -6.65 -5.37 -16.60
C PHE A 137 -5.25 -5.43 -17.23
N GLU A 138 -5.10 -5.21 -18.54
CA GLU A 138 -3.79 -5.37 -19.21
C GLU A 138 -2.73 -4.38 -18.71
N GLU A 139 -3.14 -3.18 -18.34
CA GLU A 139 -2.28 -2.12 -17.81
C GLU A 139 -2.08 -2.21 -16.28
N THR A 140 -2.86 -3.04 -15.58
CA THR A 140 -2.75 -3.15 -14.13
C THR A 140 -1.46 -3.87 -13.74
N PRO A 141 -0.61 -3.32 -12.86
CA PRO A 141 0.69 -3.92 -12.52
C PRO A 141 0.57 -5.15 -11.61
N PHE A 142 1.67 -5.88 -11.49
CA PHE A 142 1.86 -6.93 -10.49
C PHE A 142 2.51 -6.33 -9.23
N VAL A 143 1.97 -6.65 -8.05
CA VAL A 143 2.38 -6.10 -6.74
C VAL A 143 2.98 -7.18 -5.81
N ASN A 144 3.28 -8.38 -6.34
CA ASN A 144 3.96 -9.48 -5.63
C ASN A 144 3.33 -9.90 -4.29
N GLY A 145 2.01 -9.83 -4.20
CA GLY A 145 1.25 -10.63 -3.26
C GLY A 145 1.10 -10.13 -1.84
N GLY A 146 1.92 -9.24 -1.28
CA GLY A 146 1.82 -8.84 0.15
C GLY A 146 0.38 -8.66 0.70
N LEU A 147 -0.24 -7.50 0.46
CA LEU A 147 -1.62 -7.23 0.87
C LEU A 147 -2.64 -8.08 0.09
N PHE A 148 -2.29 -8.47 -1.14
CA PHE A 148 -3.17 -9.14 -2.10
C PHE A 148 -3.02 -10.66 -2.11
N GLU A 149 -2.40 -11.24 -1.10
CA GLU A 149 -2.26 -12.69 -0.97
C GLU A 149 -3.61 -13.26 -0.56
N CYS A 150 -4.02 -14.33 -1.22
CA CYS A 150 -5.21 -15.06 -0.80
C CYS A 150 -4.87 -15.88 0.43
N LEU A 151 -5.50 -15.54 1.57
CA LEU A 151 -5.24 -16.19 2.86
C LEU A 151 -6.02 -17.49 3.06
N ASP A 152 -6.78 -17.93 2.06
CA ASP A 152 -7.37 -19.26 2.07
C ASP A 152 -6.25 -20.29 2.22
N LYS A 153 -6.43 -21.30 3.07
CA LYS A 153 -5.51 -22.44 3.30
C LYS A 153 -6.34 -23.74 3.38
N ASP A 154 -5.70 -24.89 3.49
CA ASP A 154 -6.41 -26.17 3.50
C ASP A 154 -7.53 -26.19 4.55
N ASN A 155 -8.78 -26.31 4.10
CA ASN A 155 -10.03 -26.23 4.88
C ASN A 155 -10.33 -24.90 5.60
N LEU A 156 -9.52 -23.86 5.40
CA LEU A 156 -9.74 -22.52 5.97
C LEU A 156 -9.94 -21.50 4.84
N TYR A 157 -11.13 -20.92 4.72
CA TYR A 157 -11.46 -20.00 3.63
C TYR A 157 -11.71 -18.61 4.19
N ILE A 158 -10.62 -17.88 4.43
CA ILE A 158 -10.64 -16.56 5.04
C ILE A 158 -11.16 -15.51 4.03
N ASP A 159 -10.59 -15.49 2.83
CA ASP A 159 -10.99 -14.58 1.76
C ASP A 159 -12.12 -15.16 0.90
N GLY A 160 -12.33 -16.48 0.97
CA GLY A 160 -13.42 -17.15 0.27
C GLY A 160 -13.31 -17.03 -1.24
N PHE A 161 -12.08 -17.10 -1.78
CA PHE A 161 -11.83 -17.10 -3.23
C PHE A 161 -11.94 -18.55 -3.74
N SER A 162 -13.16 -19.08 -3.69
CA SER A 162 -13.45 -20.50 -3.87
C SER A 162 -14.46 -20.76 -4.99
N ARG A 163 -14.23 -21.85 -5.72
CA ARG A 163 -15.23 -22.35 -6.69
C ARG A 163 -16.46 -22.94 -5.99
N ASN A 164 -16.33 -23.41 -4.75
CA ASN A 164 -17.45 -23.90 -3.97
C ASN A 164 -18.26 -22.71 -3.43
N GLU A 165 -19.53 -22.61 -3.84
CA GLU A 165 -20.45 -21.54 -3.45
C GLU A 165 -20.64 -21.39 -1.93
N GLU A 166 -20.63 -22.50 -1.18
CA GLU A 166 -20.74 -22.47 0.29
C GLU A 166 -19.48 -21.93 0.97
N LYS A 167 -18.36 -21.89 0.26
CA LYS A 167 -17.06 -21.42 0.75
C LYS A 167 -16.67 -20.07 0.14
N ARG A 168 -17.61 -19.37 -0.50
CA ARG A 168 -17.39 -18.01 -1.02
C ARG A 168 -17.72 -16.97 0.04
N ALA A 169 -16.93 -15.90 0.04
CA ALA A 169 -17.31 -14.68 0.74
C ALA A 169 -18.48 -14.02 0.00
N LYS A 170 -19.51 -13.62 0.75
CA LYS A 170 -20.74 -13.02 0.24
C LYS A 170 -20.82 -11.58 0.73
N LEU A 171 -20.46 -10.65 -0.15
CA LEU A 171 -20.51 -9.22 0.12
C LEU A 171 -21.47 -8.60 -0.90
N PRO A 172 -22.67 -8.17 -0.47
CA PRO A 172 -23.65 -7.58 -1.37
C PRO A 172 -23.12 -6.33 -2.08
N ASP A 173 -23.49 -6.17 -3.35
CA ASP A 173 -23.06 -5.05 -4.19
C ASP A 173 -23.44 -3.68 -3.58
N PHE A 174 -24.55 -3.61 -2.83
CA PHE A 174 -24.98 -2.37 -2.17
C PHE A 174 -23.97 -1.85 -1.14
N LEU A 175 -23.11 -2.71 -0.58
CA LEU A 175 -22.04 -2.24 0.31
C LEU A 175 -21.06 -1.34 -0.42
N PHE A 176 -20.97 -1.43 -1.75
CA PHE A 176 -20.03 -0.65 -2.54
C PHE A 176 -20.69 0.54 -3.23
N PHE A 177 -21.97 0.42 -3.64
CA PHE A 177 -22.64 1.41 -4.50
C PHE A 177 -23.97 1.96 -3.94
N SER A 178 -24.34 1.68 -2.68
CA SER A 178 -25.57 2.24 -2.13
C SER A 178 -25.51 3.77 -2.04
N GLU A 179 -26.64 4.40 -2.35
CA GLU A 179 -26.93 5.78 -1.95
C GLU A 179 -26.91 5.94 -0.43
N GLU A 180 -26.80 7.19 0.02
CA GLU A 180 -26.83 7.53 1.44
C GLU A 180 -28.14 7.09 2.11
N ARG A 181 -28.01 6.45 3.27
CA ARG A 181 -29.12 5.97 4.09
C ARG A 181 -28.78 6.04 5.57
N GLU A 182 -29.81 6.03 6.42
CA GLU A 182 -29.64 5.92 7.87
C GLU A 182 -29.58 4.45 8.29
N GLU A 183 -28.63 4.13 9.17
CA GLU A 183 -28.50 2.82 9.80
C GLU A 183 -28.24 2.93 11.30
N ASP A 184 -28.73 1.93 12.05
CA ASP A 184 -28.55 1.88 13.50
C ASP A 184 -27.18 1.30 13.85
N LEU A 185 -26.20 2.15 14.13
CA LEU A 185 -24.85 1.76 14.52
C LEU A 185 -24.63 1.79 16.04
N SER A 186 -25.70 1.91 16.84
CA SER A 186 -25.59 2.10 18.30
C SER A 186 -24.89 0.96 19.01
N HIS A 187 -25.06 -0.28 18.54
CA HIS A 187 -24.37 -1.44 19.09
C HIS A 187 -22.85 -1.37 18.88
N PHE A 188 -22.42 -0.98 17.67
CA PHE A 188 -21.00 -0.89 17.34
C PHE A 188 -20.30 0.21 18.15
N TYR A 189 -20.94 1.37 18.29
CA TYR A 189 -20.39 2.49 19.04
C TYR A 189 -20.60 2.42 20.55
N GLY A 190 -21.43 1.49 21.04
CA GLY A 190 -21.85 1.47 22.45
C GLY A 190 -22.65 2.71 22.88
N ASP A 191 -23.22 3.47 21.93
CA ASP A 191 -23.96 4.71 22.19
C ASP A 191 -25.31 4.72 21.47
N LYS A 192 -26.40 4.78 22.24
CA LYS A 192 -27.79 4.81 21.74
C LYS A 192 -28.07 6.00 20.82
N LYS A 193 -27.30 7.09 20.93
CA LYS A 193 -27.43 8.27 20.05
C LYS A 193 -26.99 7.97 18.61
N LYS A 194 -26.21 6.90 18.40
CA LYS A 194 -25.70 6.44 17.10
C LYS A 194 -26.67 5.52 16.34
N SER A 195 -27.96 5.64 16.62
CA SER A 195 -29.02 4.80 16.01
C SER A 195 -29.51 5.27 14.64
N LYS A 196 -29.02 6.43 14.16
CA LYS A 196 -29.36 7.03 12.87
C LYS A 196 -28.12 7.62 12.20
N GLU A 197 -27.05 6.85 12.18
CA GLU A 197 -25.83 7.28 11.51
C GLU A 197 -26.00 7.09 10.00
N LYS A 198 -25.43 8.03 9.23
CA LYS A 198 -25.43 7.97 7.77
C LYS A 198 -24.39 6.97 7.28
N VAL A 199 -24.79 6.15 6.33
CA VAL A 199 -23.93 5.19 5.62
C VAL A 199 -24.22 5.29 4.12
N LYS A 200 -23.20 5.07 3.30
CA LYS A 200 -23.29 4.98 1.84
C LYS A 200 -22.30 3.94 1.33
N GLY A 201 -22.40 3.55 0.07
CA GLY A 201 -21.52 2.56 -0.54
C GLY A 201 -20.04 3.00 -0.50
N LEU A 202 -19.12 2.07 -0.26
CA LEU A 202 -17.69 2.37 -0.12
C LEU A 202 -17.13 3.14 -1.33
N ILE A 203 -17.51 2.76 -2.54
CA ILE A 203 -17.03 3.45 -3.76
C ILE A 203 -17.58 4.88 -3.82
N ASN A 204 -18.81 5.09 -3.35
CA ASN A 204 -19.40 6.43 -3.29
C ASN A 204 -18.67 7.31 -2.27
N ILE A 205 -18.29 6.76 -1.11
CA ILE A 205 -17.40 7.45 -0.15
C ILE A 205 -16.10 7.83 -0.85
N LEU A 206 -15.37 6.87 -1.42
CA LEU A 206 -14.04 7.12 -1.98
C LEU A 206 -14.06 8.15 -3.14
N LYS A 207 -15.14 8.21 -3.93
CA LYS A 207 -15.30 9.21 -5.02
C LYS A 207 -15.42 10.66 -4.55
N GLU A 208 -15.83 10.88 -3.30
CA GLU A 208 -16.06 12.24 -2.78
C GLU A 208 -14.77 12.91 -2.30
N TYR A 209 -13.68 12.15 -2.15
CA TYR A 209 -12.41 12.65 -1.65
C TYR A 209 -11.32 12.52 -2.71
N ASN A 210 -10.42 13.48 -2.73
CA ASN A 210 -9.24 13.43 -3.58
C ASN A 210 -8.16 12.62 -2.87
N PHE A 211 -7.49 11.72 -3.57
CA PHE A 211 -6.37 10.94 -3.04
C PHE A 211 -5.08 11.36 -3.73
N THR A 212 -3.99 11.45 -2.96
CA THR A 212 -2.64 11.69 -3.45
C THR A 212 -1.74 10.54 -3.01
N ALA A 213 -0.90 10.02 -3.91
CA ALA A 213 0.12 9.05 -3.50
C ALA A 213 1.35 9.72 -2.86
N ASP A 214 1.50 11.05 -3.02
CA ASP A 214 2.64 11.82 -2.52
C ASP A 214 2.40 12.34 -1.11
N GLU A 215 3.13 11.79 -0.13
CA GLU A 215 3.15 12.20 1.29
C GLU A 215 4.08 13.41 1.56
N SER A 216 4.89 13.82 0.57
CA SER A 216 6.04 14.71 0.76
C SER A 216 5.78 16.18 0.39
N SER A 217 4.77 16.47 -0.43
CA SER A 217 4.48 17.84 -0.89
C SER A 217 3.81 18.70 0.19
N PRO A 218 4.48 19.73 0.73
CA PRO A 218 3.89 20.63 1.72
C PRO A 218 3.11 21.80 1.09
N ILE A 219 3.10 21.93 -0.25
CA ILE A 219 2.85 23.22 -0.93
C ILE A 219 1.69 23.22 -1.93
N ASP A 220 1.19 22.08 -2.44
CA ASP A 220 0.15 22.11 -3.52
C ASP A 220 -1.03 21.12 -3.37
N ILE A 221 -1.31 20.61 -2.16
CA ILE A 221 -2.38 19.61 -1.94
C ILE A 221 -3.20 19.96 -0.68
N GLU A 222 -3.91 21.09 -0.67
CA GLU A 222 -4.62 21.54 0.54
C GLU A 222 -5.92 20.75 0.86
N VAL A 223 -6.29 19.72 0.06
CA VAL A 223 -7.49 18.87 0.27
C VAL A 223 -7.31 17.48 -0.37
N SER A 224 -6.28 16.70 -0.04
CA SER A 224 -6.21 15.28 -0.48
C SER A 224 -5.73 14.33 0.59
N LEU A 225 -6.25 13.11 0.50
CA LEU A 225 -5.98 11.98 1.36
C LEU A 225 -4.70 11.27 0.89
N ASP A 226 -3.70 11.15 1.77
CA ASP A 226 -2.42 10.50 1.48
C ASP A 226 -2.35 9.07 2.07
N PRO A 227 -1.29 8.29 1.80
CA PRO A 227 -1.16 6.95 2.36
C PRO A 227 -0.90 6.90 3.88
N GLU A 228 -0.52 8.00 4.53
CA GLU A 228 -0.40 8.08 5.99
C GLU A 228 -1.77 7.88 6.67
N LEU A 229 -2.83 8.40 6.04
CA LEU A 229 -4.23 8.18 6.38
C LEU A 229 -4.60 6.71 6.68
N LEU A 230 -4.00 5.76 5.95
CA LEU A 230 -4.26 4.33 6.13
C LEU A 230 -3.90 3.86 7.54
N GLY A 231 -2.80 4.39 8.09
CA GLY A 231 -2.40 4.13 9.47
C GLY A 231 -3.46 4.59 10.45
N HIS A 232 -3.95 5.82 10.27
CA HIS A 232 -4.96 6.41 11.13
C HIS A 232 -6.31 5.69 11.10
N ILE A 233 -6.83 5.37 9.91
CA ILE A 233 -8.08 4.60 9.76
C ILE A 233 -7.95 3.29 10.51
N PHE A 234 -6.83 2.60 10.30
CA PHE A 234 -6.58 1.29 10.86
C PHE A 234 -6.50 1.34 12.39
N GLU A 235 -5.72 2.26 12.95
CA GLU A 235 -5.62 2.48 14.40
C GLU A 235 -6.96 2.85 15.04
N SER A 236 -7.74 3.67 14.34
CA SER A 236 -9.05 4.11 14.78
C SER A 236 -10.07 2.97 14.79
N LEU A 237 -10.06 2.11 13.76
CA LEU A 237 -10.92 0.93 13.69
C LEU A 237 -10.52 -0.13 14.72
N LEU A 238 -9.23 -0.41 14.89
CA LEU A 238 -8.74 -1.33 15.91
C LEU A 238 -9.15 -0.92 17.32
N ALA A 239 -9.14 0.38 17.62
CA ALA A 239 -9.54 0.89 18.92
C ALA A 239 -11.00 0.54 19.28
N THR A 240 -11.86 0.39 18.26
CA THR A 240 -13.30 0.11 18.42
C THR A 240 -13.62 -1.39 18.47
N ILE A 241 -12.74 -2.26 17.95
CA ILE A 241 -12.94 -3.72 17.89
C ILE A 241 -12.76 -4.43 19.25
N SER A 242 -12.40 -3.71 20.32
CA SER A 242 -12.21 -4.29 21.67
C SER A 242 -13.29 -3.93 22.72
N PRO A 243 -14.61 -4.04 22.47
CA PRO A 243 -15.60 -3.74 23.50
C PRO A 243 -15.65 -4.76 24.64
N ASP A 244 -15.38 -6.04 24.36
CA ASP A 244 -15.71 -7.15 25.28
C ASP A 244 -14.71 -7.34 26.44
N THR A 245 -13.53 -6.74 26.38
CA THR A 245 -12.49 -6.83 27.44
C THR A 245 -12.45 -5.61 28.36
N GLY A 246 -13.17 -4.52 28.04
CA GLY A 246 -13.09 -3.26 28.80
C GLY A 246 -11.73 -2.55 28.71
N GLU A 247 -10.78 -3.12 27.97
CA GLU A 247 -9.49 -2.54 27.67
C GLU A 247 -9.43 -2.26 26.17
N THR A 248 -9.42 -0.99 25.80
CA THR A 248 -9.12 -0.57 24.43
C THR A 248 -7.79 -1.23 24.04
N VAL A 249 -7.70 -1.96 22.92
CA VAL A 249 -6.44 -2.58 22.47
C VAL A 249 -5.29 -1.57 22.40
N ARG A 250 -5.57 -0.26 22.27
CA ARG A 250 -4.63 0.85 22.48
C ARG A 250 -3.80 0.78 23.76
N LYS A 251 -4.40 0.39 24.90
CA LYS A 251 -3.69 0.25 26.19
C LYS A 251 -2.85 -1.02 26.28
N ILE A 252 -3.20 -2.05 25.53
CA ILE A 252 -2.54 -3.37 25.56
C ILE A 252 -1.37 -3.40 24.56
N THR A 253 -1.51 -2.79 23.37
CA THR A 253 -0.46 -2.79 22.33
C THR A 253 0.42 -1.54 22.35
N GLY A 254 0.00 -0.46 23.02
CA GLY A 254 0.74 0.81 23.02
C GLY A 254 0.75 1.51 21.65
N SER A 255 -0.15 1.13 20.75
CA SER A 255 -0.26 1.69 19.40
C SER A 255 -0.78 3.14 19.46
N TYR A 256 0.14 4.09 19.65
CA TYR A 256 -0.11 5.52 19.57
C TYR A 256 0.62 6.08 18.35
N TYR A 257 -0.13 6.71 17.46
CA TYR A 257 0.45 7.53 16.40
C TYR A 257 1.41 8.57 16.99
N THR A 258 2.58 8.70 16.35
CA THR A 258 3.51 9.76 16.66
C THR A 258 3.22 10.94 15.73
N PRO A 259 2.83 12.12 16.26
CA PRO A 259 2.64 13.32 15.46
C PRO A 259 3.80 13.59 14.50
N LYS A 260 3.49 14.04 13.28
CA LYS A 260 4.46 14.29 12.21
C LYS A 260 5.60 15.20 12.66
N GLU A 261 5.30 16.22 13.46
CA GLU A 261 6.31 17.14 14.00
C GLU A 261 7.30 16.45 14.94
N ILE A 262 6.84 15.45 15.70
CA ILE A 262 7.71 14.64 16.57
C ILE A 262 8.55 13.68 15.73
N VAL A 263 7.95 13.05 14.72
CA VAL A 263 8.67 12.17 13.79
C VAL A 263 9.77 12.95 13.09
N ASP A 264 9.44 14.09 12.48
CA ASP A 264 10.40 14.94 11.75
C ASP A 264 11.56 15.38 12.65
N PHE A 265 11.26 15.87 13.86
CA PHE A 265 12.28 16.28 14.81
C PHE A 265 13.22 15.13 15.20
N MET A 266 12.66 13.96 15.54
CA MET A 266 13.46 12.80 15.94
C MET A 266 14.31 12.28 14.77
N VAL A 267 13.77 12.29 13.56
CA VAL A 267 14.47 11.90 12.34
C VAL A 267 15.63 12.85 12.07
N GLU A 268 15.39 14.16 12.13
CA GLU A 268 16.42 15.18 11.87
C GLU A 268 17.59 15.07 12.83
N GLU A 269 17.33 15.01 14.14
CA GLU A 269 18.40 14.91 15.14
C GLU A 269 19.14 13.56 15.06
N SER A 270 18.44 12.47 14.71
CA SER A 270 19.08 11.16 14.53
C SER A 270 20.01 11.12 13.32
N VAL A 271 19.56 11.67 12.17
CA VAL A 271 20.37 11.74 10.95
C VAL A 271 21.56 12.69 11.15
N LEU A 272 21.35 13.82 11.82
CA LEU A 272 22.41 14.77 12.14
C LEU A 272 23.54 14.12 12.96
N GLU A 273 23.20 13.45 14.07
CA GLU A 273 24.20 12.84 14.94
C GLU A 273 24.92 11.67 14.24
N TYR A 274 24.22 10.91 13.39
CA TYR A 274 24.83 9.88 12.56
C TYR A 274 25.86 10.48 11.58
N LEU A 275 25.48 11.51 10.82
CA LEU A 275 26.39 12.16 9.85
C LEU A 275 27.59 12.80 10.54
N LYS A 276 27.40 13.40 11.71
CA LYS A 276 28.48 13.98 12.53
C LYS A 276 29.49 12.93 12.99
N THR A 277 29.04 11.71 13.27
CA THR A 277 29.91 10.62 13.70
C THR A 277 30.66 9.95 12.54
N ASN A 278 30.09 9.99 11.32
CA ASN A 278 30.57 9.24 10.16
C ASN A 278 31.19 10.12 9.05
N THR A 279 31.25 11.43 9.24
CA THR A 279 31.86 12.38 8.28
C THR A 279 32.77 13.36 9.01
N ASN A 280 33.70 14.02 8.30
CA ASN A 280 34.55 15.07 8.90
C ASN A 280 33.96 16.48 8.72
N ILE A 281 32.64 16.58 8.56
CA ILE A 281 31.93 17.82 8.24
C ILE A 281 31.54 18.54 9.53
N THR A 282 31.57 19.87 9.51
CA THR A 282 31.19 20.68 10.67
C THR A 282 29.70 20.55 10.97
N GLU A 283 29.34 20.57 12.26
CA GLU A 283 27.94 20.48 12.70
C GLU A 283 27.06 21.57 12.07
N ASP A 284 27.57 22.80 11.94
CA ASP A 284 26.84 23.90 11.30
C ASP A 284 26.43 23.55 9.86
N LYS A 285 27.36 23.01 9.05
CA LYS A 285 27.06 22.57 7.68
C LYS A 285 26.06 21.43 7.67
N LEU A 286 26.20 20.45 8.57
CA LEU A 286 25.28 19.31 8.65
C LEU A 286 23.87 19.74 9.05
N ARG A 287 23.72 20.69 9.98
CA ARG A 287 22.42 21.26 10.36
C ARG A 287 21.73 21.95 9.18
N GLN A 288 22.48 22.71 8.39
CA GLN A 288 21.95 23.35 7.18
C GLN A 288 21.53 22.34 6.09
N ILE A 289 22.21 21.18 6.01
CA ILE A 289 21.87 20.10 5.05
C ILE A 289 20.58 19.40 5.46
N VAL A 290 20.45 19.06 6.76
CA VAL A 290 19.29 18.36 7.32
C VAL A 290 18.06 19.27 7.35
N SER A 291 18.25 20.59 7.53
CA SER A 291 17.21 21.60 7.48
C SER A 291 16.61 21.80 6.07
N TYR A 292 15.31 22.01 6.01
CA TYR A 292 14.56 22.26 4.76
C TYR A 292 14.77 23.67 4.17
N GLN A 293 15.42 24.60 4.90
CA GLN A 293 15.34 26.04 4.59
C GLN A 293 16.64 26.70 4.13
N GLU A 294 17.76 25.99 4.08
CA GLU A 294 19.08 26.61 3.90
C GLU A 294 19.86 26.02 2.72
N GLU A 295 20.38 26.86 1.82
CA GLU A 295 21.35 26.40 0.80
C GLU A 295 22.74 26.27 1.44
N VAL A 296 23.47 25.21 1.08
CA VAL A 296 24.80 24.91 1.64
C VAL A 296 25.79 24.71 0.51
N GLU A 297 26.90 25.44 0.57
CA GLU A 297 28.05 25.17 -0.28
C GLU A 297 28.88 24.03 0.31
N LEU A 298 28.87 22.90 -0.38
CA LEU A 298 29.67 21.71 -0.08
C LEU A 298 30.70 21.48 -1.17
N SER A 299 31.92 21.14 -0.75
CA SER A 299 32.94 20.62 -1.66
C SER A 299 32.55 19.24 -2.18
N ASP A 300 33.12 18.83 -3.32
CA ASP A 300 32.84 17.50 -3.90
C ASP A 300 33.23 16.37 -2.95
N GLN A 301 34.29 16.54 -2.16
CA GLN A 301 34.69 15.58 -1.13
C GLN A 301 33.63 15.47 -0.02
N GLU A 302 33.10 16.60 0.47
CA GLU A 302 32.04 16.59 1.49
C GLU A 302 30.76 15.90 0.98
N LYS A 303 30.40 16.13 -0.29
CA LYS A 303 29.27 15.45 -0.92
C LYS A 303 29.50 13.94 -1.00
N GLU A 304 30.67 13.49 -1.44
CA GLU A 304 31.02 12.07 -1.49
C GLU A 304 30.99 11.43 -0.09
N GLU A 305 31.51 12.11 0.94
CA GLU A 305 31.46 11.63 2.34
C GLU A 305 30.03 11.44 2.82
N ILE A 306 29.12 12.41 2.58
CA ILE A 306 27.72 12.29 2.99
C ILE A 306 27.00 11.17 2.23
N VAL A 307 27.15 11.10 0.91
CA VAL A 307 26.48 10.07 0.09
C VAL A 307 26.94 8.68 0.52
N ARG A 308 28.25 8.48 0.79
CA ARG A 308 28.77 7.22 1.33
C ARG A 308 28.22 6.89 2.72
N ALA A 309 28.11 7.89 3.60
CA ALA A 309 27.52 7.69 4.93
C ALA A 309 26.04 7.28 4.83
N ILE A 310 25.26 7.95 3.97
CA ILE A 310 23.85 7.61 3.72
C ILE A 310 23.70 6.20 3.12
N ASP A 311 24.60 5.81 2.21
CA ASP A 311 24.59 4.47 1.62
C ASP A 311 24.92 3.34 2.64
N GLN A 312 25.65 3.67 3.71
CA GLN A 312 26.05 2.71 4.76
C GLN A 312 25.12 2.70 5.97
N ILE A 313 24.25 3.70 6.11
CA ILE A 313 23.34 3.82 7.26
C ILE A 313 22.41 2.62 7.37
N LYS A 314 22.17 2.15 8.61
CA LYS A 314 21.20 1.11 8.93
C LYS A 314 20.25 1.64 10.00
N ILE A 315 18.98 1.73 9.66
CA ILE A 315 17.90 2.20 10.55
C ILE A 315 16.98 1.02 10.85
N ILE A 316 16.62 0.84 12.12
CA ILE A 316 15.61 -0.14 12.52
C ILE A 316 14.59 0.52 13.43
N ASP A 317 13.31 0.37 13.10
CA ASP A 317 12.20 0.63 14.00
C ASP A 317 11.64 -0.70 14.55
N PRO A 318 11.86 -1.02 15.84
CA PRO A 318 11.44 -2.30 16.42
C PRO A 318 9.93 -2.38 16.74
N ALA A 319 9.18 -1.28 16.57
CA ALA A 319 7.73 -1.21 16.78
C ALA A 319 7.12 -0.26 15.74
N VAL A 320 7.27 -0.64 14.47
CA VAL A 320 7.11 0.25 13.32
C VAL A 320 5.70 0.80 13.10
N GLY A 321 4.68 0.12 13.63
CA GLY A 321 3.29 0.50 13.46
C GLY A 321 2.95 0.70 11.99
N SER A 322 2.32 1.83 11.67
CA SER A 322 1.94 2.21 10.30
C SER A 322 3.09 2.76 9.45
N GLY A 323 4.34 2.77 9.96
CA GLY A 323 5.53 3.16 9.20
C GLY A 323 5.94 4.63 9.30
N ALA A 324 5.47 5.39 10.29
CA ALA A 324 5.74 6.83 10.39
C ALA A 324 7.24 7.18 10.43
N PHE A 325 8.03 6.56 11.33
CA PHE A 325 9.47 6.82 11.42
C PHE A 325 10.27 6.34 10.20
N PRO A 326 10.08 5.09 9.69
CA PRO A 326 10.74 4.67 8.46
C PRO A 326 10.45 5.56 7.25
N MET A 327 9.20 6.01 7.09
CA MET A 327 8.82 6.94 6.02
C MET A 327 9.47 8.32 6.21
N GLY A 328 9.48 8.84 7.44
CA GLY A 328 10.17 10.09 7.77
C GLY A 328 11.67 10.02 7.46
N ILE A 329 12.34 8.92 7.84
CA ILE A 329 13.74 8.68 7.51
C ILE A 329 13.95 8.60 6.01
N LEU A 330 13.11 7.85 5.27
CA LEU A 330 13.19 7.77 3.82
C LEU A 330 13.11 9.16 3.19
N HIS A 331 12.09 9.95 3.53
CA HIS A 331 11.90 11.29 3.00
C HIS A 331 13.09 12.19 3.33
N LYS A 332 13.62 12.14 4.55
CA LYS A 332 14.78 12.96 4.95
C LYS A 332 16.04 12.58 4.20
N LEU A 333 16.34 11.28 4.04
CA LEU A 333 17.52 10.83 3.31
C LEU A 333 17.42 11.14 1.82
N VAL A 334 16.24 10.96 1.22
CA VAL A 334 15.99 11.34 -0.19
C VAL A 334 16.15 12.84 -0.38
N TYR A 335 15.61 13.66 0.53
CA TYR A 335 15.79 15.12 0.50
C TYR A 335 17.26 15.53 0.56
N ILE A 336 18.05 14.91 1.44
CA ILE A 336 19.49 15.20 1.53
C ILE A 336 20.19 14.81 0.23
N LEU A 337 19.93 13.61 -0.30
CA LEU A 337 20.52 13.13 -1.56
C LEU A 337 20.12 14.01 -2.75
N SER A 338 18.86 14.46 -2.83
CA SER A 338 18.38 15.32 -3.92
C SER A 338 19.02 16.71 -3.90
N LYS A 339 19.33 17.22 -2.70
CA LYS A 339 20.02 18.49 -2.48
C LYS A 339 21.50 18.42 -2.88
N ILE A 340 22.20 17.34 -2.54
CA ILE A 340 23.67 17.25 -2.71
C ILE A 340 24.12 16.53 -3.98
N ASP A 341 23.29 15.63 -4.53
CA ASP A 341 23.57 14.80 -5.71
C ASP A 341 22.35 14.72 -6.64
N LYS A 342 21.87 15.89 -7.09
CA LYS A 342 20.64 16.07 -7.88
C LYS A 342 20.49 15.13 -9.07
N ASP A 343 21.59 14.84 -9.77
CA ASP A 343 21.62 14.00 -10.98
C ASP A 343 22.00 12.53 -10.68
N ASN A 344 22.04 12.12 -9.40
CA ASN A 344 22.45 10.79 -8.95
C ASN A 344 23.85 10.35 -9.43
N LYS A 345 24.79 11.26 -9.65
CA LYS A 345 26.11 10.92 -10.19
C LYS A 345 26.91 10.10 -9.18
N ILE A 346 26.92 10.53 -7.93
CA ILE A 346 27.65 9.86 -6.85
C ILE A 346 26.89 8.61 -6.43
N TRP A 347 25.56 8.72 -6.24
CA TRP A 347 24.69 7.60 -5.86
C TRP A 347 24.78 6.45 -6.87
N LYS A 348 24.63 6.73 -8.17
CA LYS A 348 24.73 5.71 -9.23
C LYS A 348 26.10 5.05 -9.25
N LYS A 349 27.17 5.81 -9.10
CA LYS A 349 28.53 5.27 -9.04
C LYS A 349 28.69 4.28 -7.88
N LEU A 350 28.24 4.65 -6.68
CA LEU A 350 28.30 3.77 -5.50
C LEU A 350 27.48 2.48 -5.68
N GLN A 351 26.24 2.58 -6.17
CA GLN A 351 25.42 1.40 -6.39
C GLN A 351 26.00 0.48 -7.48
N THR A 352 26.62 1.06 -8.52
CA THR A 352 27.31 0.28 -9.56
C THR A 352 28.54 -0.44 -8.99
N GLU A 353 29.35 0.24 -8.18
CA GLU A 353 30.52 -0.36 -7.50
C GLU A 353 30.09 -1.56 -6.61
N LYS A 354 29.00 -1.42 -5.85
CA LYS A 354 28.43 -2.50 -5.04
C LYS A 354 27.94 -3.68 -5.87
N ALA A 355 27.17 -3.43 -6.94
CA ALA A 355 26.69 -4.48 -7.82
C ALA A 355 27.86 -5.25 -8.46
N GLU A 356 28.94 -4.57 -8.83
CA GLU A 356 30.17 -5.21 -9.31
C GLU A 356 30.85 -6.08 -8.25
N GLU A 357 30.89 -5.64 -6.99
CA GLU A 357 31.44 -6.42 -5.88
C GLU A 357 30.58 -7.65 -5.55
N GLU A 358 29.26 -7.49 -5.51
CA GLU A 358 28.31 -8.58 -5.28
C GLU A 358 28.41 -9.64 -6.38
N VAL A 359 28.49 -9.21 -7.65
CA VAL A 359 28.77 -10.12 -8.77
C VAL A 359 30.10 -10.83 -8.59
N LYS A 360 31.18 -10.15 -8.16
CA LYS A 360 32.48 -10.81 -7.90
C LYS A 360 32.39 -11.91 -6.83
N ILE A 361 31.55 -11.74 -5.82
CA ILE A 361 31.30 -12.75 -4.79
C ILE A 361 30.48 -13.91 -5.37
N ILE A 362 29.42 -13.60 -6.13
CA ILE A 362 28.53 -14.60 -6.76
C ILE A 362 29.26 -15.39 -7.85
N LEU A 363 30.31 -14.85 -8.48
CA LEU A 363 31.13 -15.52 -9.51
C LEU A 363 31.87 -16.80 -9.04
N GLN A 364 31.70 -17.24 -7.79
CA GLN A 364 31.99 -18.63 -7.42
C GLN A 364 30.95 -19.62 -8.00
N GLU A 365 29.80 -19.15 -8.47
CA GLU A 365 28.78 -19.91 -9.21
C GLU A 365 28.49 -19.25 -10.58
N GLU A 366 28.79 -19.96 -11.67
CA GLU A 366 28.74 -19.51 -13.06
C GLU A 366 27.33 -19.20 -13.58
N LYS A 367 26.77 -18.01 -13.31
CA LYS A 367 25.53 -17.56 -14.00
C LYS A 367 25.66 -16.15 -14.59
N LYS A 368 26.11 -16.11 -15.85
CA LYS A 368 26.16 -14.90 -16.69
C LYS A 368 24.80 -14.19 -16.76
N GLU A 369 23.70 -14.95 -16.75
CA GLU A 369 22.32 -14.44 -16.79
C GLU A 369 21.98 -13.56 -15.57
N VAL A 370 22.33 -14.01 -14.35
CA VAL A 370 22.08 -13.24 -13.11
C VAL A 370 22.82 -11.91 -13.12
N ARG A 371 24.05 -11.90 -13.65
CA ARG A 371 24.82 -10.66 -13.83
C ARG A 371 24.12 -9.71 -14.81
N GLU A 372 23.72 -10.21 -15.97
CA GLU A 372 23.07 -9.38 -16.99
C GLU A 372 21.74 -8.80 -16.47
N GLU A 373 20.98 -9.57 -15.70
CA GLU A 373 19.74 -9.13 -15.07
C GLU A 373 19.98 -8.05 -14.00
N LEU A 374 20.94 -8.24 -13.09
CA LEU A 374 21.29 -7.24 -12.07
C LEU A 374 21.72 -5.90 -12.67
N PHE A 375 22.60 -5.92 -13.69
CA PHE A 375 23.02 -4.69 -14.35
C PHE A 375 21.90 -4.06 -15.18
N LYS A 376 20.97 -4.85 -15.71
CA LYS A 376 19.79 -4.34 -16.40
C LYS A 376 18.88 -3.60 -15.42
N GLU A 377 18.50 -4.23 -14.30
CA GLU A 377 17.68 -3.61 -13.25
C GLU A 377 18.32 -2.33 -12.70
N LEU A 378 19.62 -2.36 -12.43
CA LEU A 378 20.36 -1.18 -11.99
C LEU A 378 20.27 -0.05 -13.02
N ASN A 379 20.54 -0.33 -14.29
CA ASN A 379 20.48 0.69 -15.33
C ASN A 379 19.07 1.26 -15.52
N GLU A 380 18.04 0.40 -15.50
CA GLU A 380 16.64 0.81 -15.58
C GLU A 380 16.23 1.69 -14.40
N SER A 381 16.67 1.37 -13.17
CA SER A 381 16.36 2.18 -11.99
C SER A 381 16.86 3.62 -12.07
N PHE A 382 17.99 3.85 -12.76
CA PHE A 382 18.58 5.17 -12.98
C PHE A 382 18.26 5.78 -14.36
N ASP A 383 17.40 5.14 -15.15
CA ASP A 383 17.02 5.63 -16.47
C ASP A 383 15.99 6.75 -16.33
N GLU A 384 16.40 7.99 -16.57
CA GLU A 384 15.53 9.16 -16.49
C GLU A 384 14.41 9.17 -17.55
N SER A 385 14.47 8.32 -18.57
CA SER A 385 13.34 8.15 -19.50
C SER A 385 12.21 7.30 -18.89
N LEU A 386 12.55 6.41 -17.95
CA LEU A 386 11.61 5.50 -17.28
C LEU A 386 11.22 5.99 -15.87
N ASN A 387 12.11 6.70 -15.19
CA ASN A 387 11.97 7.04 -13.78
C ASN A 387 12.34 8.49 -13.50
N TYR A 388 11.79 9.06 -12.43
CA TYR A 388 12.30 10.28 -11.83
C TYR A 388 13.55 9.97 -10.98
N PRO A 389 14.48 10.93 -10.78
CA PRO A 389 15.72 10.68 -10.04
C PRO A 389 15.53 10.11 -8.63
N ASP A 390 14.42 10.42 -7.96
CA ASP A 390 14.14 9.94 -6.61
C ASP A 390 13.78 8.45 -6.56
N TYR A 391 13.34 7.84 -7.68
CA TYR A 391 13.03 6.41 -7.75
C TYR A 391 14.23 5.57 -7.30
N ALA A 392 15.40 5.78 -7.90
CA ALA A 392 16.61 5.04 -7.55
C ALA A 392 17.04 5.30 -6.10
N ARG A 393 16.95 6.56 -5.63
CA ARG A 393 17.29 6.90 -4.24
C ARG A 393 16.42 6.12 -3.26
N LYS A 394 15.10 6.17 -3.46
CA LYS A 394 14.13 5.45 -2.64
C LYS A 394 14.36 3.94 -2.71
N LEU A 395 14.52 3.38 -3.91
CA LEU A 395 14.68 1.94 -4.11
C LEU A 395 15.81 1.37 -3.28
N TYR A 396 17.02 1.93 -3.41
CA TYR A 396 18.19 1.43 -2.70
C TYR A 396 18.15 1.74 -1.19
N LEU A 397 17.58 2.87 -0.77
CA LEU A 397 17.39 3.18 0.66
C LEU A 397 16.41 2.19 1.32
N ILE A 398 15.29 1.90 0.67
CA ILE A 398 14.27 0.96 1.18
C ILE A 398 14.84 -0.46 1.26
N GLN A 399 15.55 -0.90 0.23
CA GLN A 399 16.11 -2.26 0.18
C GLN A 399 17.25 -2.46 1.18
N ASN A 400 18.12 -1.45 1.34
CA ASN A 400 19.41 -1.65 1.99
C ASN A 400 19.55 -0.93 3.33
N SER A 401 18.75 0.10 3.64
CA SER A 401 19.02 0.96 4.81
C SER A 401 17.92 0.91 5.86
N ILE A 402 16.68 0.61 5.49
CA ILE A 402 15.52 0.79 6.36
C ILE A 402 14.89 -0.56 6.72
N TYR A 403 14.79 -0.83 8.01
CA TYR A 403 14.23 -2.07 8.55
C TYR A 403 13.13 -1.75 9.58
N GLY A 404 12.12 -2.61 9.67
CA GLY A 404 11.01 -2.45 10.60
C GLY A 404 10.52 -3.78 11.14
N VAL A 405 10.11 -3.80 12.41
CA VAL A 405 9.48 -4.94 13.07
C VAL A 405 8.20 -4.46 13.74
N ASP A 406 7.13 -5.23 13.61
CA ASP A 406 5.91 -5.02 14.39
C ASP A 406 5.34 -6.37 14.82
N ILE A 407 4.59 -6.38 15.93
CA ILE A 407 3.85 -7.55 16.37
C ILE A 407 2.56 -7.76 15.57
N GLN A 408 1.99 -6.70 15.01
CA GLN A 408 0.74 -6.71 14.24
C GLN A 408 1.04 -6.90 12.74
N PRO A 409 0.64 -8.03 12.12
CA PRO A 409 0.93 -8.30 10.72
C PRO A 409 0.40 -7.24 9.75
N ILE A 410 -0.74 -6.65 10.09
CA ILE A 410 -1.43 -5.64 9.29
C ILE A 410 -0.73 -4.27 9.34
N ALA A 411 -0.10 -3.92 10.46
CA ALA A 411 0.75 -2.74 10.57
C ALA A 411 1.94 -2.86 9.57
N ILE A 412 2.59 -4.04 9.55
CA ILE A 412 3.65 -4.36 8.57
C ILE A 412 3.14 -4.22 7.13
N GLN A 413 1.92 -4.68 6.83
CA GLN A 413 1.37 -4.55 5.47
C GLN A 413 1.16 -3.08 5.09
N ILE A 414 0.63 -2.25 5.99
CA ILE A 414 0.46 -0.81 5.76
C ILE A 414 1.82 -0.13 5.54
N THR A 415 2.83 -0.43 6.36
CA THR A 415 4.19 0.10 6.16
C THR A 415 4.75 -0.27 4.79
N LYS A 416 4.68 -1.55 4.39
CA LYS A 416 5.12 -2.01 3.06
C LYS A 416 4.38 -1.30 1.94
N LEU A 417 3.09 -1.05 2.14
CA LEU A 417 2.23 -0.38 1.18
C LEU A 417 2.65 1.06 0.96
N ARG A 418 2.92 1.80 2.04
CA ARG A 418 3.38 3.20 1.97
C ARG A 418 4.71 3.31 1.24
N PHE A 419 5.64 2.40 1.51
CA PHE A 419 6.91 2.32 0.76
C PHE A 419 6.69 2.04 -0.72
N PHE A 420 5.78 1.11 -1.05
CA PHE A 420 5.47 0.78 -2.42
C PHE A 420 4.84 1.96 -3.18
N LEU A 421 3.87 2.65 -2.56
CA LEU A 421 3.26 3.84 -3.14
C LEU A 421 4.33 4.91 -3.37
N SER A 422 5.16 5.19 -2.35
CA SER A 422 6.27 6.15 -2.43
C SER A 422 7.25 5.88 -3.58
N LEU A 423 7.45 4.61 -3.95
CA LEU A 423 8.26 4.21 -5.09
C LEU A 423 7.56 4.41 -6.43
N ILE A 424 6.31 3.95 -6.57
CA ILE A 424 5.62 4.00 -7.88
C ILE A 424 5.39 5.44 -8.35
N ILE A 425 5.16 6.40 -7.46
CA ILE A 425 4.98 7.81 -7.88
C ILE A 425 6.19 8.35 -8.63
N ASP A 426 7.38 7.80 -8.40
CA ASP A 426 8.61 8.20 -9.10
C ASP A 426 8.88 7.36 -10.37
N GLN A 427 8.00 6.43 -10.74
CA GLN A 427 8.04 5.73 -12.01
C GLN A 427 7.21 6.49 -13.04
N LYS A 428 7.78 6.76 -14.22
CA LYS A 428 7.04 7.42 -15.30
C LYS A 428 6.11 6.40 -15.95
N VAL A 429 4.81 6.72 -15.94
CA VAL A 429 3.74 5.93 -16.58
C VAL A 429 3.61 6.29 -18.05
#